data_AF-A0AAF0UFR0-F1
#
_entry.id   AF-A0AAF0UFR0-F1
#
_cell.length_a   1.000
_cell.length_b   1.000
_cell.length_c   1.000
_cell.angle_alpha   90.00
_cell.angle_beta   90.00
_cell.angle_gamma   90.00
#
_symmetry.space_group_name_H-M   'P 1'
#
loop_
_entity.id
_entity.type
_entity.pdbx_description
1 polymer ?
#
loop_
_entity_poly.entity_id
_entity_poly.type
_entity_poly.pdbx_seq_one_letter_code
_entity_poly.pdbx_strand_id
1 'polypeptide(L)' 'MSTVEKRFIVSFLRVWYVDLESPILQSIKVVNEFPDVFPNDLPGIPPEREINFSIDTLPDIQPISIPQYGMAS' A
#
# COMPACT_ATOMS: atom_id res chain seq x y z
N MET A 1 -10.67 -22.28 0.27
CA MET A 1 -10.42 -20.89 -0.18
C MET A 1 -11.47 -19.98 0.44
N SER A 2 -11.09 -19.27 1.50
CA SER A 2 -12.02 -18.51 2.34
C SER A 2 -12.40 -17.17 1.70
N THR A 3 -13.53 -16.59 2.10
CA THR A 3 -13.99 -15.26 1.64
C THR A 3 -12.96 -14.15 1.95
N VAL A 4 -12.05 -14.38 2.90
CA VAL A 4 -10.97 -13.47 3.30
C VAL A 4 -9.83 -13.47 2.28
N GLU A 5 -9.39 -14.64 1.82
CA GLU A 5 -8.37 -14.75 0.76
C GLU A 5 -8.85 -14.13 -0.55
N LYS A 6 -10.14 -14.29 -0.88
CA LYS A 6 -10.75 -13.64 -2.05
C LYS A 6 -10.72 -12.11 -1.94
N ARG A 7 -11.00 -11.56 -0.75
CA ARG A 7 -10.90 -10.11 -0.50
C ARG A 7 -9.46 -9.60 -0.60
N PHE A 8 -8.49 -10.36 -0.12
CA PHE A 8 -7.07 -10.01 -0.22
C PHE A 8 -6.58 -9.97 -1.68
N ILE A 9 -6.96 -10.98 -2.47
CA ILE A 9 -6.65 -11.04 -3.91
C ILE A 9 -7.32 -9.89 -4.67
N VAL A 10 -8.57 -9.55 -4.36
CA VAL A 10 -9.27 -8.41 -4.96
C VAL A 10 -8.59 -7.08 -4.61
N SER A 11 -8.14 -6.90 -3.35
CA SER A 11 -7.41 -5.71 -2.95
C SER A 11 -6.06 -5.58 -3.66
N PHE A 12 -5.30 -6.68 -3.81
CA PHE A 12 -4.02 -6.68 -4.51
C PHE A 12 -4.18 -6.41 -6.01
N LEU A 13 -5.13 -7.06 -6.67
CA LEU A 13 -5.46 -6.79 -8.07
C LEU A 13 -5.93 -5.35 -8.27
N ARG A 14 -6.69 -4.78 -7.32
CA ARG A 14 -7.11 -3.37 -7.39
C ARG A 14 -5.91 -2.42 -7.31
N VAL A 15 -4.98 -2.64 -6.38
CA VAL A 15 -3.79 -1.79 -6.23
C VAL A 15 -2.88 -1.87 -7.47
N TRP A 16 -2.63 -3.07 -7.99
CA TRP A 16 -1.78 -3.25 -9.17
C TRP A 16 -2.43 -2.83 -10.50
N TYR A 17 -3.76 -2.96 -10.62
CA TYR A 17 -4.51 -2.54 -11.81
C TYR A 17 -4.70 -1.02 -11.87
N VAL A 18 -4.86 -0.37 -10.72
CA VAL A 18 -4.93 1.10 -10.58
C VAL A 18 -3.63 1.76 -11.10
N ASP A 19 -2.47 1.13 -10.92
CA ASP A 19 -1.19 1.62 -11.48
C ASP A 19 -1.06 1.45 -13.00
N LEU A 20 -1.81 0.52 -13.62
CA LEU A 20 -1.74 0.24 -15.06
C LEU A 20 -2.67 1.15 -15.90
N GLU A 21 -3.63 1.82 -15.25
CA GLU A 21 -4.75 2.52 -15.88
C GLU A 21 -4.88 4.00 -15.46
N SER A 22 -3.77 4.74 -15.44
CA SER A 22 -3.74 6.22 -15.28
C SER A 22 -4.85 6.99 -16.06
N PRO A 23 -5.13 6.71 -17.35
CA PRO A 23 -6.20 7.43 -18.07
C PRO A 23 -7.61 7.12 -17.57
N ILE A 24 -7.82 6.00 -16.88
CA ILE A 24 -9.14 5.57 -16.40
C ILE A 24 -9.40 6.10 -14.99
N LEU A 25 -8.35 6.29 -14.19
CA LEU A 25 -8.44 6.94 -12.88
C LEU A 25 -8.91 8.40 -12.99
N GLN A 26 -8.43 9.14 -14.00
CA GLN A 26 -8.88 10.50 -14.29
C GLN A 26 -10.35 10.59 -14.75
N SER A 27 -11.01 9.46 -15.03
CA SER A 27 -12.45 9.44 -15.32
C SER A 27 -13.30 9.26 -14.06
N ILE A 28 -12.68 8.88 -12.93
CA ILE A 28 -13.36 8.68 -11.66
C ILE A 28 -13.57 10.05 -11.01
N LYS A 29 -14.85 10.43 -10.85
CA LYS A 29 -15.25 11.74 -10.31
C LYS A 29 -14.55 12.12 -9.00
N VAL A 30 -14.38 11.15 -8.10
CA VAL A 30 -13.70 11.35 -6.80
C VAL A 30 -12.21 11.66 -6.96
N VAL A 31 -11.53 11.08 -7.94
CA VAL A 31 -10.10 11.33 -8.18
C VAL A 31 -9.89 12.75 -8.71
N ASN A 32 -10.76 13.22 -9.61
CA ASN A 32 -10.70 14.59 -10.13
C ASN A 32 -11.08 15.67 -9.12
N GLU A 33 -11.87 15.32 -8.11
CA GLU A 33 -12.28 16.24 -7.04
C GLU A 33 -11.15 16.44 -6.00
N PHE A 34 -10.23 15.48 -5.89
CA PHE A 34 -9.10 15.49 -4.95
C PHE A 34 -7.75 15.16 -5.64
N PRO A 35 -7.29 15.99 -6.59
CA PRO A 35 -6.08 15.73 -7.36
C PRO A 35 -4.79 15.79 -6.52
N ASP A 36 -4.85 16.44 -5.36
CA ASP A 36 -3.79 16.57 -4.35
C ASP A 36 -3.66 15.34 -3.44
N VAL A 37 -4.74 14.56 -3.28
CA VAL A 37 -4.76 13.32 -2.48
C VAL A 37 -4.26 12.12 -3.29
N PHE A 38 -4.46 12.16 -4.61
CA PHE A 38 -4.02 11.12 -5.55
C PHE A 38 -3.07 11.69 -6.61
N PRO A 39 -1.88 12.18 -6.21
CA PRO A 39 -0.88 12.64 -7.16
C PRO A 39 -0.40 11.48 -8.05
N ASN A 40 -0.07 11.79 -9.31
CA ASN A 40 0.45 10.79 -10.25
C ASN A 40 1.81 10.22 -9.80
N ASP A 41 2.54 10.98 -8.99
CA ASP A 41 3.80 10.57 -8.36
C ASP A 41 3.59 10.35 -6.86
N LEU A 42 4.22 9.33 -6.30
CA LEU A 42 4.11 9.05 -4.85
C LEU A 42 4.67 10.24 -4.05
N PRO A 43 3.91 10.80 -3.09
CA PRO A 43 4.43 11.82 -2.19
C PRO A 43 5.52 11.15 -1.33
N GLY A 44 6.73 11.71 -1.32
CA GLY A 44 7.94 11.06 -0.81
C GLY A 44 7.86 10.51 0.63
N ILE A 45 8.48 11.20 1.59
CA ILE A 45 8.36 10.79 2.99
C ILE A 45 6.95 11.19 3.45
N PRO A 46 6.17 10.28 4.06
CA PRO A 46 4.88 10.66 4.59
C PRO A 46 5.06 11.81 5.59
N PRO A 47 4.22 12.85 5.53
CA PRO A 47 4.30 13.98 6.45
C PRO A 47 4.25 13.48 7.90
N GLU A 48 4.85 14.24 8.82
CA GLU A 48 4.86 13.90 10.24
C GLU A 48 3.43 13.64 10.72
N ARG A 49 3.16 12.38 11.06
CA ARG A 49 1.83 11.94 11.48
C ARG A 49 1.70 12.26 12.95
N GLU A 50 0.65 12.97 13.36
CA GLU A 50 0.36 13.22 14.79
C GLU A 50 0.12 11.92 15.58
N ILE A 51 -0.12 10.80 14.87
CA ILE A 51 -0.41 9.50 15.44
C ILE A 51 0.79 8.57 15.26
N ASN A 52 1.29 8.06 16.38
CA ASN A 52 2.28 6.99 16.39
C ASN A 52 1.63 5.65 16.04
N PHE A 53 2.23 4.94 15.09
CA PHE A 53 1.77 3.60 14.71
C PHE A 53 2.48 2.59 15.60
N SER A 54 1.74 1.89 16.46
CA SER A 54 2.23 0.72 17.19
C SER A 54 2.05 -0.53 16.33
N ILE A 55 3.03 -1.44 16.38
CA ILE A 55 2.89 -2.78 15.84
C ILE A 55 2.70 -3.71 17.03
N ASP A 56 1.47 -4.14 17.24
CA ASP A 56 1.14 -5.06 18.33
C ASP A 56 1.50 -6.48 17.89
N THR A 57 2.46 -7.08 18.58
CA THR A 57 2.78 -8.50 18.41
C THR A 57 1.96 -9.32 19.41
N LEU A 58 1.56 -10.53 19.03
CA LEU A 58 1.08 -11.48 20.02
C LEU A 58 2.20 -11.75 21.04
N PRO A 59 1.87 -11.95 22.33
CA PRO A 59 2.87 -12.09 23.39
C PRO A 59 3.88 -13.23 23.15
N ASP A 60 3.48 -14.23 22.37
CA ASP A 60 4.31 -15.40 22.06
C ASP A 60 5.16 -15.26 20.77
N ILE A 61 5.09 -14.13 20.07
CA ILE A 61 5.83 -13.90 18.83
C ILE A 61 7.20 -13.28 19.15
N GLN A 62 8.25 -14.00 18.78
CA GLN A 62 9.63 -13.51 18.85
C GLN A 62 10.02 -12.77 17.55
N PRO A 63 10.85 -11.72 17.64
CA PRO A 63 11.40 -11.08 16.45
C PRO A 63 12.19 -12.07 15.58
N ILE A 64 12.12 -11.88 14.26
CA ILE A 64 12.85 -12.70 13.30
C ILE A 64 13.96 -11.85 12.69
N SER A 65 15.17 -12.41 12.63
CA SER A 65 16.32 -11.82 11.95
C SER A 65 16.69 -12.68 10.75
N ILE A 66 16.69 -12.08 9.55
CA ILE A 66 17.05 -12.74 8.28
C ILE A 66 18.24 -11.99 7.70
N PRO A 67 19.31 -12.66 7.23
CA PRO A 67 20.43 -11.98 6.59
C PRO A 67 19.96 -11.25 5.34
N GLN A 68 20.57 -10.10 5.05
CA GLN A 68 20.30 -9.38 3.81
C GLN A 68 20.66 -10.26 2.60
N TYR A 69 19.81 -10.24 1.59
CA TYR A 69 20.16 -10.84 0.32
C TYR A 69 21.36 -10.10 -0.28
N GLY A 70 22.33 -10.83 -0.80
CA GLY A 70 23.50 -10.23 -1.45
C GLY A 70 23.07 -9.53 -2.73
N MET A 71 23.16 -8.20 -2.76
CA MET A 71 23.01 -7.46 -4.01
C MET A 71 24.31 -7.52 -4.80
N ALA A 72 24.21 -7.58 -6.13
CA ALA A 72 25.39 -7.37 -6.98
C ALA A 72 25.86 -5.91 -6.82
N SER A 73 27.18 -5.73 -6.70
CA SER A 73 27.85 -4.43 -6.68
C SER A 73 28.07 -3.88 -8.09
#